data_AF-A0A967HA39-F1
#
_entry.id   AF-A0A967HA39-F1
#
_cell.length_a   1.000
_cell.length_b   1.000
_cell.length_c   1.000
_cell.angle_alpha   90.00
_cell.angle_beta   90.00
_cell.angle_gamma   90.00
#
_symmetry.space_group_name_H-M   'P 1'
#
loop_
_entity.id
_entity.type
_entity.pdbx_description
1 polymer ?
#
loop_
_entity_poly.entity_id
_entity_poly.type
_entity_poly.pdbx_seq_one_letter_code
_entity_poly.pdbx_strand_id
1 'polypeptide(L)' 'VVSGGEVAALAITDAVVRLLPGAMGDHDAAATDSFYDERLLSAPSYTRPPEYRGHAVPEVLRSGDHARVEAWRREQAE' A
#
# COMPACT_ATOMS: atom_id res chain seq x y z
N VAL A 1 -10.51 18.66 15.97
CA VAL A 1 -9.59 19.67 16.54
C VAL A 1 -8.65 18.95 17.48
N VAL A 2 -7.34 19.13 17.32
CA VAL A 2 -6.31 18.57 18.21
C VAL A 2 -5.92 19.61 19.26
N SER A 3 -5.42 19.17 20.43
CA SER A 3 -5.10 20.05 21.57
C SER A 3 -3.87 20.93 21.36
N GLY A 4 -2.99 20.54 20.44
CA GLY A 4 -1.72 21.21 20.13
C GLY A 4 -1.23 20.82 18.73
N GLY A 5 -0.23 21.54 18.22
CA GLY A 5 0.28 21.37 16.87
C GLY A 5 1.22 20.17 16.67
N GLU A 6 1.66 19.53 17.76
CA GLU A 6 2.71 18.51 17.76
C GLU A 6 2.31 17.28 16.93
N VAL A 7 1.07 16.80 17.05
CA VAL A 7 0.57 15.65 16.27
C VAL A 7 0.53 15.99 14.77
N ALA A 8 0.10 17.19 14.42
CA ALA A 8 0.06 17.63 13.03
C ALA A 8 1.47 17.80 12.45
N ALA A 9 2.40 18.37 13.23
CA ALA A 9 3.79 18.51 12.84
C ALA A 9 4.48 17.15 12.61
N LEU A 10 4.23 16.18 13.50
CA LEU A 10 4.74 14.81 13.34
C LEU A 10 4.16 14.12 12.12
N ALA A 11 2.85 14.23 11.87
CA ALA A 11 2.20 13.62 10.70
C ALA A 11 2.76 14.18 9.38
N ILE A 12 2.96 15.50 9.30
CA ILE A 12 3.57 16.13 8.11
C ILE A 12 5.03 15.69 7.95
N THR A 13 5.79 15.68 9.05
CA THR A 13 7.20 15.28 9.02
C THR A 13 7.35 13.83 8.53
N ASP A 14 6.55 12.89 9.06
CA ASP A 14 6.57 11.50 8.64
C ASP A 14 6.25 11.33 7.15
N ALA A 15 5.17 11.97 6.69
CA ALA A 15 4.75 11.90 5.29
C ALA A 15 5.80 12.45 4.31
N VAL A 16 6.42 13.59 4.65
CA VAL A 16 7.42 14.23 3.78
C VAL A 16 8.76 13.48 3.81
N VAL A 17 9.21 13.02 4.98
CA VAL A 17 10.50 12.32 5.11
C VAL A 17 10.52 11.01 4.33
N ARG A 18 9.39 10.28 4.26
CA ARG A 18 9.28 9.05 3.44
C ARG A 18 9.57 9.26 1.95
N LEU A 19 9.36 10.48 1.45
CA LEU A 19 9.65 10.84 0.05
C LEU A 19 11.10 11.24 -0.19
N LEU A 20 11.93 11.34 0.86
CA LEU A 20 13.34 11.68 0.70
C LEU A 20 14.16 10.46 0.23
N PRO A 21 15.11 10.64 -0.70
CA PRO A 21 16.01 9.56 -1.11
C PRO A 21 16.76 8.95 0.07
N GLY A 22 16.71 7.61 0.19
CA GLY A 22 17.39 6.86 1.23
C GLY A 22 16.66 6.79 2.58
N ALA A 23 15.50 7.43 2.73
CA ALA A 23 14.67 7.28 3.93
C ALA A 23 13.96 5.91 3.99
N MET A 24 13.65 5.32 2.83
CA MET A 24 13.09 3.98 2.69
C MET A 24 14.07 3.05 1.99
N GLY A 25 13.99 1.74 2.31
CA GLY A 25 14.85 0.74 1.69
C GLY A 25 14.60 0.57 0.19
N ASP A 26 13.33 0.49 -0.21
CA ASP A 26 12.89 0.53 -1.59
C ASP A 26 12.06 1.81 -1.79
N HIS A 27 12.55 2.73 -2.60
CA HIS A 27 11.90 4.02 -2.83
C HIS A 27 10.64 3.86 -3.71
N ASP A 28 10.65 2.89 -4.63
CA ASP A 28 9.55 2.66 -5.56
C ASP A 28 8.33 2.03 -4.87
N ALA A 29 8.51 1.49 -3.65
CA ALA A 29 7.41 1.01 -2.84
C ALA A 29 6.34 2.10 -2.57
N ALA A 30 6.75 3.37 -2.48
CA ALA A 30 5.87 4.51 -2.27
C ALA A 30 4.86 4.66 -3.41
N ALA A 31 5.25 4.33 -4.65
CA ALA A 31 4.40 4.47 -5.83
C ALA A 31 3.17 3.56 -5.80
N THR A 32 3.17 2.55 -4.93
CA THR A 32 2.04 1.64 -4.73
C THR A 32 1.19 1.97 -3.50
N ASP A 33 1.54 3.01 -2.74
CA ASP A 33 0.75 3.49 -1.61
C ASP A 33 -0.53 4.18 -2.11
N SER A 34 -1.54 4.21 -1.24
CA SER A 34 -2.77 4.97 -1.50
C SER A 34 -2.44 6.45 -1.71
N PHE A 35 -3.15 7.10 -2.65
CA PHE A 35 -3.05 8.53 -2.93
C PHE A 35 -1.70 9.03 -3.48
N TYR A 36 -0.79 8.15 -3.92
CA TYR A 36 0.52 8.56 -4.45
C TYR A 36 0.40 9.24 -5.83
N ASP A 37 -0.06 8.52 -6.86
CA ASP A 37 -0.24 9.06 -8.21
C ASP A 37 -1.69 9.47 -8.49
N GLU A 38 -2.62 8.56 -8.19
CA GLU A 38 -4.06 8.76 -8.38
C GLU A 38 -4.75 8.86 -7.02
N ARG A 39 -5.98 9.40 -7.00
CA ARG A 39 -6.78 9.48 -5.76
C ARG A 39 -7.45 8.15 -5.41
N LEU A 40 -6.72 7.05 -5.60
CA LEU A 40 -7.17 5.68 -5.36
C LEU A 40 -6.54 5.11 -4.09
N LEU A 41 -7.23 4.15 -3.50
CA LEU A 41 -6.77 3.27 -2.45
C LEU A 41 -5.92 2.14 -3.04
N SER A 42 -4.88 1.74 -2.29
CA SER A 42 -4.05 0.59 -2.65
C SER A 42 -4.85 -0.71 -2.61
N ALA A 43 -4.56 -1.63 -3.53
CA ALA A 43 -5.18 -2.95 -3.58
C ALA A 43 -5.04 -3.74 -2.25
N PRO A 44 -6.00 -4.63 -1.93
CA PRO A 44 -5.93 -5.43 -0.72
C PRO A 44 -4.71 -6.37 -0.72
N SER A 45 -4.07 -6.47 0.44
CA SER A 45 -2.87 -7.27 0.64
C SER A 45 -3.18 -8.59 1.35
N TYR A 46 -2.53 -9.66 0.90
CA TYR A 46 -2.68 -11.00 1.45
C TYR A 46 -1.31 -11.56 1.84
N THR A 47 -1.31 -12.38 2.89
CA THR A 47 -0.12 -13.11 3.33
C THR A 47 -0.54 -14.49 3.84
N ARG A 48 0.42 -15.30 4.29
CA ARG A 48 0.17 -16.62 4.85
C ARG A 48 -0.76 -16.52 6.08
N PRO A 49 -1.62 -17.53 6.32
CA PRO A 49 -1.81 -18.78 5.58
C PRO A 49 -2.68 -18.62 4.31
N PRO A 50 -2.73 -19.63 3.42
CA PRO A 50 -3.50 -19.55 2.17
C PRO A 50 -5.03 -19.45 2.35
N GLU A 51 -5.54 -19.86 3.51
CA GLU A 51 -6.92 -19.66 3.93
C GLU A 51 -6.95 -19.29 5.41
N TYR A 52 -7.71 -18.26 5.76
CA TYR A 52 -7.91 -17.82 7.13
C TYR A 52 -9.39 -17.62 7.42
N ARG A 53 -9.95 -18.40 8.34
CA ARG A 53 -11.37 -18.34 8.75
C ARG A 53 -12.36 -18.43 7.57
N GLY A 54 -12.07 -19.29 6.58
CA GLY A 54 -12.91 -19.43 5.38
C GLY A 54 -12.64 -18.39 4.29
N HIS A 55 -11.72 -17.44 4.50
CA HIS A 55 -11.28 -16.50 3.46
C HIS A 55 -10.00 -17.00 2.80
N ALA A 56 -10.12 -17.43 1.55
CA ALA A 56 -8.99 -17.87 0.74
C ALA A 56 -8.26 -16.68 0.09
N VAL A 57 -6.95 -16.79 -0.05
CA VAL A 57 -6.16 -15.87 -0.89
C VAL A 57 -6.61 -16.03 -2.35
N PRO A 58 -6.94 -14.95 -3.08
CA PRO A 58 -7.32 -15.01 -4.49
C PRO A 58 -6.33 -15.83 -5.33
N GLU A 59 -6.84 -16.70 -6.19
CA GLU A 59 -6.01 -17.62 -6.99
C GLU A 59 -5.03 -16.87 -7.91
N VAL A 60 -5.43 -15.69 -8.41
CA VAL A 60 -4.54 -14.82 -9.19
C VAL A 60 -3.27 -14.45 -8.44
N LEU A 61 -3.34 -14.21 -7.12
CA LEU A 61 -2.18 -13.91 -6.27
C LEU A 61 -1.30 -15.12 -5.99
N ARG A 62 -1.78 -16.33 -6.31
CA ARG A 62 -1.05 -17.61 -6.16
C ARG A 62 -0.55 -18.17 -7.49
N SER A 63 -0.90 -17.53 -8.60
CA SER A 63 -0.63 -18.02 -9.96
C SER A 63 0.83 -17.89 -10.42
N GLY A 64 1.62 -17.01 -9.80
CA GLY A 64 2.96 -16.65 -10.26
C GLY A 64 3.00 -15.79 -11.53
N ASP A 65 1.84 -15.45 -12.09
CA ASP A 65 1.72 -14.57 -13.26
C ASP A 65 1.71 -13.10 -12.81
N HIS A 66 2.88 -12.46 -12.91
CA HIS A 66 3.06 -11.07 -12.48
C HIS A 66 2.16 -10.09 -13.23
N ALA A 67 1.91 -10.31 -14.52
CA ALA A 67 1.07 -9.42 -15.32
C ALA A 67 -0.40 -9.51 -14.89
N ARG A 68 -0.89 -10.73 -14.63
CA ARG A 68 -2.25 -10.92 -14.08
C ARG A 68 -2.40 -10.37 -12.68
N VAL A 69 -1.37 -10.51 -11.83
CA VAL A 69 -1.38 -9.92 -10.48
C VAL A 69 -1.43 -8.40 -10.55
N GLU A 70 -0.65 -7.76 -11.42
CA GLU A 70 -0.66 -6.31 -11.59
C GLU A 70 -2.01 -5.81 -12.11
N ALA A 71 -2.57 -6.47 -13.13
CA ALA A 71 -3.89 -6.14 -13.65
C ALA A 71 -4.98 -6.25 -12.58
N TRP A 72 -4.97 -7.33 -11.78
CA TRP A 72 -5.89 -7.51 -10.67
C TRP A 72 -5.71 -6.43 -9.59
N ARG A 73 -4.47 -6.06 -9.24
CA ARG A 73 -4.21 -4.99 -8.26
C ARG A 73 -4.78 -3.65 -8.73
N ARG A 74 -4.62 -3.32 -10.02
CA ARG A 74 -5.21 -2.10 -10.60
C ARG A 74 -6.73 -2.13 -10.59
N GLU A 75 -7.35 -3.28 -10.85
CA GLU A 75 -8.81 -3.45 -10.81
C GLU A 75 -9.38 -3.35 -9.39
N GLN A 76 -8.63 -3.78 -8.37
CA GLN A 76 -9.06 -3.74 -6.97
C GLN A 76 -8.68 -2.45 -6.22
N ALA A 77 -8.01 -1.51 -6.90
CA ALA A 77 -7.80 -0.17 -6.37
C ALA A 77 -9.12 0.62 -6.47
N GLU A 78 -9.53 1.29 -5.39
CA GLU A 78 -10.83 1.99 -5.26
C GLU A 78 -10.68 3.51 -5.15
#